data_AF-A0A2B8AN91-F1
#
_entry.id   AF-A0A2B8AN91-F1
#
_cell.length_a   1.000
_cell.length_b   1.000
_cell.length_c   1.000
_cell.angle_alpha   90.00
_cell.angle_beta   90.00
_cell.angle_gamma   90.00
#
_symmetry.space_group_name_H-M   'P 1'
#
loop_
_entity.id
_entity.type
_entity.pdbx_description
1 polymer ?
#
loop_
_entity_poly.entity_id
_entity_poly.type
_entity_poly.pdbx_seq_one_letter_code
_entity_poly.pdbx_strand_id
1 'polypeptide(L)' 'MCLTACYRAWISRLVYAATSHDVATNGFEDLQFYRQWARPNADRTLLREVPDESLREDAASVLRQWAAQLPFEAEPKF' A
#
# COMPACT_ATOMS: atom_id res chain seq x y z
N MET A 1 -6.72 -2.45 -2.02
CA MET A 1 -5.90 -2.12 -3.22
C MET A 1 -6.46 -0.91 -3.97
N CYS A 2 -7.71 -0.97 -4.44
CA CYS A 2 -8.29 0.05 -5.32
C CYS A 2 -8.36 1.45 -4.70
N LEU A 3 -8.56 1.57 -3.37
CA LEU A 3 -8.54 2.87 -2.70
C LEU A 3 -7.19 3.59 -2.86
N THR A 4 -6.07 2.88 -2.73
CA THR A 4 -4.72 3.43 -2.96
C THR A 4 -4.52 3.83 -4.42
N ALA A 5 -5.12 3.10 -5.35
CA ALA A 5 -5.10 3.46 -6.77
C ALA A 5 -5.85 4.77 -7.03
N CYS A 6 -7.00 4.99 -6.37
CA CYS A 6 -7.71 6.27 -6.44
C CYS A 6 -6.86 7.44 -5.92
N TYR A 7 -6.11 7.26 -4.82
CA TYR A 7 -5.18 8.29 -4.33
C TYR A 7 -4.06 8.57 -5.34
N ARG A 8 -3.45 7.52 -5.92
CA ARG A 8 -2.40 7.65 -6.94
C ARG A 8 -2.90 8.34 -8.21
N ALA A 9 -4.18 8.17 -8.54
CA ALA A 9 -4.83 8.78 -9.69
C ALA A 9 -5.44 10.16 -9.40
N TRP A 10 -5.22 10.72 -8.19
CA TRP A 10 -5.74 12.03 -7.79
C TRP A 10 -7.26 12.17 -7.93
N ILE A 11 -7.99 11.08 -7.70
CA ILE A 11 -9.46 11.10 -7.75
C ILE A 11 -9.98 11.97 -6.60
N SER A 12 -10.58 13.11 -6.94
CA SER A 12 -11.05 14.10 -5.96
C SER A 12 -12.37 13.73 -5.29
N ARG A 13 -13.17 12.85 -5.91
CA ARG A 13 -14.44 12.35 -5.37
C ARG A 13 -14.67 10.90 -5.77
N LEU A 14 -14.88 10.05 -4.78
CA LEU A 14 -15.29 8.66 -4.95
C LEU A 14 -16.77 8.51 -4.57
N VAL A 15 -17.57 7.96 -5.46
CA VAL A 15 -18.98 7.60 -5.21
C VAL A 15 -19.09 6.08 -5.29
N TYR A 16 -19.62 5.44 -4.25
CA TYR A 16 -19.76 3.98 -4.17
C TYR A 16 -21.19 3.62 -3.74
N ALA A 17 -21.64 2.42 -4.13
CA ALA A 17 -22.98 1.92 -3.82
C ALA A 17 -22.94 0.90 -2.67
N ALA A 18 -22.34 -0.27 -2.91
CA ALA A 18 -22.15 -1.29 -1.89
C ALA A 18 -21.02 -0.94 -0.91
N THR A 19 -21.16 -1.37 0.34
CA THR A 19 -20.19 -1.15 1.41
C THR A 19 -19.20 -2.31 1.52
N SER A 20 -18.14 -2.11 2.31
CA SER A 20 -17.18 -3.17 2.66
C SER A 20 -17.83 -4.33 3.43
N HIS A 21 -18.93 -4.09 4.14
CA HIS A 21 -19.67 -5.14 4.85
C HIS A 21 -20.55 -5.95 3.90
N ASP A 22 -21.15 -5.31 2.89
CA ASP A 22 -21.97 -6.00 1.88
C ASP A 22 -21.11 -7.03 1.14
N VAL A 23 -19.93 -6.63 0.66
CA VAL A 23 -19.01 -7.54 -0.05
C VAL A 23 -18.47 -8.63 0.89
N ALA A 24 -18.14 -8.30 2.14
CA ALA A 24 -17.66 -9.27 3.13
C ALA A 24 -18.71 -10.33 3.48
N THR A 25 -19.97 -9.92 3.58
CA THR A 25 -21.10 -10.84 3.83
C THR A 25 -21.31 -11.79 2.66
N ASN A 26 -20.94 -11.38 1.45
CA ASN A 26 -21.05 -12.18 0.23
C ASN A 26 -19.74 -12.89 -0.16
N GLY A 27 -18.79 -13.00 0.77
CA GLY A 27 -17.60 -13.85 0.62
C GLY A 27 -16.36 -13.18 0.05
N PHE A 28 -16.38 -11.87 -0.19
CA PHE A 28 -15.19 -11.12 -0.64
C PHE A 28 -14.34 -10.64 0.55
N GLU A 29 -13.02 -10.61 0.36
CA GLU A 29 -12.06 -10.39 1.45
C GLU A 29 -11.70 -8.92 1.71
N ASP A 30 -12.30 -7.96 1.00
CA ASP A 30 -11.97 -6.53 1.10
C ASP A 30 -11.86 -6.03 2.55
N LEU A 31 -12.90 -6.29 3.36
CA LEU A 31 -12.93 -5.89 4.77
C LEU A 31 -11.90 -6.64 5.62
N GLN A 32 -11.63 -7.91 5.31
CA GLN A 32 -10.60 -8.69 5.98
C GLN A 32 -9.22 -8.08 5.71
N PHE A 33 -8.92 -7.71 4.46
CA PHE A 33 -7.65 -7.08 4.07
C PHE A 33 -7.47 -5.71 4.71
N TYR A 34 -8.50 -4.86 4.73
CA TYR A 34 -8.43 -3.57 5.43
C TYR A 34 -8.11 -3.74 6.93
N ARG A 35 -8.71 -4.73 7.59
CA ARG A 35 -8.41 -5.03 9.00
C ARG A 35 -6.98 -5.52 9.21
N GLN A 36 -6.41 -6.29 8.29
CA GLN A 36 -5.02 -6.73 8.38
C GLN A 36 -4.06 -5.56 8.18
N TRP A 37 -4.34 -4.67 7.24
CA TRP A 37 -3.50 -3.48 7.01
C TRP A 37 -3.48 -2.51 8.18
N ALA A 38 -4.59 -2.41 8.93
CA ALA A 38 -4.64 -1.60 10.15
C ALA A 38 -3.80 -2.16 11.31
N ARG A 39 -3.30 -3.40 11.21
CA ARG A 39 -2.44 -4.01 12.23
C ARG A 39 -0.97 -3.66 12.00
N PRO A 40 -0.14 -3.64 13.07
CA PRO A 40 1.31 -3.70 12.94
C PRO A 40 1.72 -4.86 12.04
N ASN A 41 2.79 -4.71 11.26
CA ASN A 41 3.23 -5.75 10.31
C ASN A 41 3.44 -7.11 10.99
N ALA A 42 3.98 -7.13 12.22
CA ALA A 42 4.21 -8.35 12.99
C ALA A 42 2.92 -9.10 13.38
N ASP A 43 1.77 -8.41 13.40
CA ASP A 43 0.48 -8.97 13.83
C ASP A 43 -0.43 -9.33 12.63
N ARG A 44 0.07 -9.15 11.40
CA ARG A 44 -0.63 -9.55 10.19
C ARG A 44 -0.59 -11.07 10.05
N THR A 45 -1.75 -11.67 9.81
CA THR A 45 -1.90 -13.13 9.80
C THR A 45 -2.10 -13.73 8.42
N LEU A 46 -2.37 -12.90 7.40
CA LEU A 46 -2.61 -13.36 6.03
C LEU A 46 -1.33 -13.36 5.17
N LEU A 47 -0.28 -12.71 5.64
CA LEU A 47 1.01 -12.62 4.96
C LEU A 47 2.12 -12.76 5.99
N ARG A 48 3.07 -13.66 5.72
CA ARG A 48 4.32 -13.72 6.48
C ARG A 48 5.33 -12.79 5.82
N GLU A 49 5.48 -11.60 6.37
CA GLU A 49 6.52 -10.65 5.97
C GLU A 49 7.86 -11.07 6.58
N VAL A 50 8.88 -11.29 5.75
CA VAL A 50 10.24 -11.65 6.20
C VAL A 50 11.19 -10.57 5.70
N PRO A 51 11.67 -9.66 6.58
CA PRO A 51 12.65 -8.67 6.18
C PRO A 51 14.02 -9.33 5.98
N ASP A 52 14.66 -9.04 4.86
CA ASP A 52 16.05 -9.38 4.60
C ASP A 52 16.89 -8.09 4.64
N GLU A 53 17.50 -7.83 5.79
CA GLU A 53 18.29 -6.61 6.00
C GLU A 53 19.54 -6.58 5.11
N SER A 54 20.03 -7.74 4.65
CA SER A 54 21.20 -7.79 3.76
C SER A 54 20.94 -7.16 2.39
N LEU A 55 19.67 -7.11 1.96
CA LEU A 55 19.24 -6.53 0.68
C LEU A 55 18.80 -5.06 0.80
N ARG A 56 18.70 -4.52 2.02
CA ARG A 56 18.11 -3.20 2.26
C ARG A 56 18.86 -2.10 1.51
N GLU A 57 20.18 -2.08 1.62
CA GLU A 57 21.00 -1.01 1.05
C GLU A 57 20.99 -1.05 -0.47
N ASP A 58 21.08 -2.25 -1.06
CA ASP A 58 21.00 -2.47 -2.50
C ASP A 58 19.64 -1.99 -3.04
N ALA A 59 18.54 -2.38 -2.38
CA ALA A 59 17.19 -1.94 -2.76
C ALA A 59 17.01 -0.42 -2.63
N ALA A 60 17.53 0.18 -1.56
CA ALA A 60 17.48 1.64 -1.38
C ALA A 60 18.33 2.38 -2.42
N SER A 61 19.44 1.79 -2.86
CA SER A 61 20.31 2.38 -3.89
C SER A 61 19.60 2.57 -5.22
N VAL A 62 18.76 1.61 -5.63
CA VAL A 62 17.97 1.69 -6.87
C VAL A 62 16.98 2.87 -6.83
N LEU A 63 16.35 3.10 -5.69
CA LEU A 63 15.44 4.24 -5.52
C LEU A 63 16.17 5.58 -5.60
N ARG A 64 17.38 5.68 -5.02
CA ARG A 64 18.23 6.87 -5.12
C ARG A 64 18.72 7.12 -6.55
N GLN A 65 19.09 6.06 -7.27
CA GLN A 65 19.48 6.16 -8.69
C GLN A 65 18.33 6.67 -9.55
N TRP A 66 17.11 6.17 -9.34
CA TRP A 66 15.92 6.67 -10.02
C TRP A 66 15.66 8.14 -9.70
N ALA A 67 15.73 8.53 -8.42
CA ALA A 67 15.51 9.92 -8.00
C ALA A 67 16.54 10.89 -8.62
N ALA A 68 17.80 10.47 -8.78
CA ALA A 68 18.84 11.29 -9.41
C ALA A 68 18.60 11.58 -10.91
N GLN A 69 17.70 10.83 -11.56
CA GLN A 69 17.31 11.07 -12.96
C GLN A 69 16.12 12.03 -13.11
N LEU A 70 15.48 12.42 -12.00
CA LEU A 70 14.36 13.35 -12.04
C LEU A 70 14.85 14.77 -12.37
N PRO A 71 14.06 15.57 -13.11
CA PRO A 71 14.41 16.96 -13.40
C PRO A 71 14.21 17.91 -12.20
N PHE A 72 13.85 17.36 -11.04
CA PHE A 72 13.61 18.07 -9.78
C PHE A 72 14.04 17.20 -8.60
N GLU A 73 14.27 17.83 -7.45
CA GLU A 73 14.57 17.11 -6.21
C GLU A 73 13.34 16.35 -5.70
N ALA A 74 13.50 15.07 -5.38
CA ALA A 74 12.42 14.26 -4.85
C ALA A 74 12.07 14.69 -3.42
N GLU A 75 10.84 15.17 -3.23
CA GLU A 75 10.33 15.56 -1.91
C GLU A 75 9.98 14.31 -1.06
N PRO A 76 10.54 14.15 0.15
CA PRO A 76 10.16 13.08 1.06
C PRO A 76 8.70 13.19 1.52
N LYS A 77 8.03 12.04 1.74
CA LYS A 77 6.58 11.95 2.07
C LYS A 77 6.30 11.25 3.40
N PHE A 78 7.15 11.49 4.41
CA PHE A 78 6.99 10.97 5.76
C PHE A 78 6.16 11.89 6.66
#